data_AF-A0A3N5PGG3-F1
#
_entry.id   AF-A0A3N5PGG3-F1
#
_cell.length_a   1.000
_cell.length_b   1.000
_cell.length_c   1.000
_cell.angle_alpha   90.00
_cell.angle_beta   90.00
_cell.angle_gamma   90.00
#
_symmetry.space_group_name_H-M   'P 1'
#
loop_
_entity.id
_entity.type
_entity.pdbx_description
1 polymer ?
#
loop_
_entity_poly.entity_id
_entity_poly.type
_entity_poly.pdbx_seq_one_letter_code
_entity_poly.pdbx_strand_id
1 'polypeptide(L)'
;MRHFDLTSLPWGDVNDDSTLLYELYQSKIFIEQKVPTEKCISLNYPFTLHNSFVDSAASLFYESGRTLEQIPNDSSLSDEDWFGLKAKVVLFDTTRNSVSDDIDELITFLEWTQNSIDNRKWGMIIIHDVVPFAQLQELLNQGIYEPITNEWLTSLCDFLWARTIEKEVWVETVGNITRYIKERDEAEYQIVSSSNQLIQVNVSDNLDNTIFNYPLSAYVKIPNEWNYVRTEQNGIVDTLTTIVTDTGRVVLVKVIPDKGILKLTPATPTAVEDEIQLVDKFELFQNYPNPFNPSTIIKFTIPNVTLSGVEGARVQLKVYDVLGNEVATLVDEYKPAGTYNVQFTMHNGQSSSGIYFYQLRVGNFIESKKMILLK
;
A
#
# COMPACT_ATOMS: atom_id res chain seq x y z
N MET A 1 -22.88 -18.25 8.04
CA MET A 1 -23.20 -18.82 6.70
C MET A 1 -24.37 -19.79 6.86
N ARG A 2 -25.20 -20.05 5.84
CA ARG A 2 -26.27 -21.08 5.94
C ARG A 2 -25.77 -22.39 5.36
N HIS A 3 -25.85 -23.46 6.16
CA HIS A 3 -25.49 -24.82 5.76
C HIS A 3 -26.68 -25.50 5.07
N PHE A 4 -26.45 -26.15 3.93
CA PHE A 4 -27.53 -26.80 3.16
C PHE A 4 -28.09 -28.07 3.85
N ASP A 5 -27.21 -28.86 4.51
CA ASP A 5 -27.63 -30.07 5.25
C ASP A 5 -27.90 -29.88 6.77
N LEU A 6 -27.65 -28.70 7.35
CA LEU A 6 -27.91 -28.40 8.78
C LEU A 6 -28.96 -27.29 8.93
N THR A 7 -30.10 -27.46 8.26
CA THR A 7 -31.19 -26.46 8.22
C THR A 7 -31.90 -26.24 9.55
N SER A 8 -31.63 -27.09 10.56
CA SER A 8 -32.27 -27.06 11.89
C SER A 8 -31.37 -26.55 13.01
N LEU A 9 -30.07 -26.35 12.76
CA LEU A 9 -29.17 -25.77 13.76
C LEU A 9 -29.17 -24.24 13.63
N PRO A 10 -29.14 -23.48 14.74
CA PRO A 10 -28.84 -22.05 14.70
C PRO A 10 -27.47 -21.85 14.06
N TRP A 11 -27.28 -20.70 13.40
CA TRP A 11 -26.03 -20.37 12.72
C TRP A 11 -24.85 -20.47 13.68
N GLY A 12 -23.76 -21.13 13.28
CA GLY A 12 -22.52 -21.11 14.05
C GLY A 12 -22.74 -21.40 15.53
N ASP A 13 -23.36 -22.54 15.86
CA ASP A 13 -23.37 -23.00 17.24
C ASP A 13 -21.92 -23.29 17.66
N VAL A 14 -21.27 -22.26 18.19
CA VAL A 14 -19.93 -22.31 18.74
C VAL A 14 -19.87 -23.12 20.03
N ASN A 15 -20.95 -23.77 20.44
CA ASN A 15 -20.94 -24.74 21.53
C ASN A 15 -20.94 -26.19 21.00
N ASP A 16 -20.99 -26.39 19.67
CA ASP A 16 -20.85 -27.69 19.00
C ASP A 16 -19.63 -27.68 18.06
N ASP A 17 -18.55 -28.32 18.51
CA ASP A 17 -17.29 -28.50 17.80
C ASP A 17 -17.47 -29.00 16.37
N SER A 18 -18.40 -29.94 16.15
CA SER A 18 -18.56 -30.58 14.84
C SER A 18 -19.12 -29.60 13.82
N THR A 19 -20.05 -28.76 14.24
CA THR A 19 -20.68 -27.74 13.40
C THR A 19 -19.69 -26.62 13.10
N LEU A 20 -18.96 -26.13 14.12
CA LEU A 20 -17.96 -25.08 13.93
C LEU A 20 -16.82 -25.51 13.00
N LEU A 21 -16.21 -26.66 13.23
CA LEU A 21 -15.10 -27.17 12.39
C LEU A 21 -15.54 -27.36 10.94
N TYR A 22 -16.75 -27.88 10.74
CA TYR A 22 -17.29 -28.06 9.40
C TYR A 22 -17.52 -26.72 8.70
N GLU A 23 -18.12 -25.73 9.37
CA GLU A 23 -18.34 -24.38 8.81
C GLU A 23 -17.02 -23.71 8.42
N LEU A 24 -16.00 -23.79 9.27
CA LEU A 24 -14.67 -23.24 9.00
C LEU A 24 -14.01 -23.91 7.79
N TYR A 25 -14.07 -25.24 7.72
CA TYR A 25 -13.53 -26.01 6.60
C TYR A 25 -14.25 -25.70 5.28
N GLN A 26 -15.60 -25.79 5.26
CA GLN A 26 -16.37 -25.57 4.04
C GLN A 26 -16.24 -24.14 3.51
N SER A 27 -16.20 -23.14 4.40
CA SER A 27 -16.08 -21.75 3.99
C SER A 27 -14.75 -21.49 3.27
N LYS A 28 -13.64 -21.99 3.82
CA LYS A 28 -12.32 -21.94 3.17
C LYS A 28 -12.35 -22.63 1.81
N ILE A 29 -12.82 -23.88 1.75
CA ILE A 29 -12.88 -24.66 0.50
C ILE A 29 -13.74 -23.96 -0.55
N PHE A 30 -14.90 -23.43 -0.16
CA PHE A 30 -15.79 -22.73 -1.06
C PHE A 30 -15.14 -21.47 -1.65
N ILE A 31 -14.45 -20.67 -0.82
CA ILE A 31 -13.73 -19.47 -1.28
C ILE A 31 -12.59 -19.86 -2.22
N GLU A 32 -11.76 -20.83 -1.85
CA GLU A 32 -10.61 -21.26 -2.68
C GLU A 32 -11.06 -21.90 -4.00
N GLN A 33 -12.23 -22.56 -4.06
CA GLN A 33 -12.80 -23.03 -5.32
C GLN A 33 -13.25 -21.89 -6.24
N LYS A 34 -13.71 -20.77 -5.68
CA LYS A 34 -14.14 -19.59 -6.43
C LYS A 34 -12.96 -18.71 -6.86
N VAL A 35 -11.89 -18.72 -6.09
CA VAL A 35 -10.66 -17.96 -6.35
C VAL A 35 -9.46 -18.93 -6.33
N PRO A 36 -9.31 -19.79 -7.35
CA PRO A 36 -8.35 -20.91 -7.32
C PRO A 36 -6.88 -20.48 -7.36
N THR A 37 -6.61 -19.21 -7.66
CA THR A 37 -5.26 -18.64 -7.66
C THR A 37 -4.80 -18.17 -6.29
N GLU A 38 -5.70 -18.11 -5.30
CA GLU A 38 -5.41 -17.55 -3.98
C GLU A 38 -5.78 -18.51 -2.85
N LYS A 39 -5.05 -18.39 -1.73
CA LYS A 39 -5.34 -19.11 -0.50
C LYS A 39 -6.08 -18.23 0.49
N CYS A 40 -7.18 -18.73 1.04
CA CYS A 40 -7.95 -18.03 2.07
C CYS A 40 -7.32 -18.32 3.43
N ILE A 41 -6.39 -17.46 3.87
CA ILE A 41 -5.57 -17.70 5.06
C ILE A 41 -5.97 -16.86 6.27
N SER A 42 -6.90 -15.93 6.12
CA SER A 42 -7.38 -15.12 7.24
C SER A 42 -8.88 -15.26 7.40
N LEU A 43 -9.35 -15.15 8.65
CA LEU A 43 -10.75 -15.32 9.03
C LEU A 43 -11.29 -14.11 9.78
N ASN A 44 -12.46 -13.63 9.35
CA ASN A 44 -13.25 -12.67 10.10
C ASN A 44 -14.52 -13.39 10.57
N TYR A 45 -14.50 -13.97 11.76
CA TYR A 45 -15.65 -14.73 12.25
C TYR A 45 -16.86 -13.79 12.46
N PRO A 46 -18.09 -14.21 12.08
CA PRO A 46 -19.28 -13.37 12.19
C PRO A 46 -19.48 -12.77 13.59
N PHE A 47 -20.01 -11.56 13.64
CA PHE A 47 -20.24 -10.79 14.88
C PHE A 47 -18.99 -10.60 15.74
N THR A 48 -17.81 -10.75 15.12
CA THR A 48 -16.50 -10.56 15.75
C THR A 48 -16.35 -11.40 17.01
N LEU A 49 -16.96 -12.58 16.99
CA LEU A 49 -16.91 -13.52 18.08
C LEU A 49 -15.47 -14.02 18.21
N HIS A 50 -14.90 -13.78 19.38
CA HIS A 50 -13.51 -14.09 19.71
C HIS A 50 -13.50 -14.72 21.11
N ASN A 51 -13.07 -15.98 21.17
CA ASN A 51 -12.87 -16.74 22.39
C ASN A 51 -11.99 -17.95 22.09
N SER A 52 -11.39 -18.53 23.13
CA SER A 52 -10.42 -19.62 23.00
C SER A 52 -10.94 -20.81 22.19
N PHE A 53 -12.24 -21.09 22.23
CA PHE A 53 -12.85 -22.19 21.48
C PHE A 53 -12.89 -21.90 19.97
N VAL A 54 -13.40 -20.73 19.58
CA VAL A 54 -13.44 -20.29 18.17
C VAL A 54 -12.03 -20.15 17.61
N ASP A 55 -11.13 -19.52 18.36
CA ASP A 55 -9.76 -19.26 17.92
C ASP A 55 -8.97 -20.57 17.72
N SER A 56 -9.12 -21.53 18.64
CA SER A 56 -8.47 -22.85 18.53
C SER A 56 -9.02 -23.67 17.35
N ALA A 57 -10.31 -23.54 17.04
CA ALA A 57 -10.90 -24.22 15.88
C ALA A 57 -10.46 -23.54 14.56
N ALA A 58 -10.39 -22.21 14.53
CA ALA A 58 -9.98 -21.43 13.37
C ALA A 58 -8.51 -21.66 12.99
N SER A 59 -7.63 -21.81 13.98
CA SER A 59 -6.20 -22.06 13.76
C SER A 59 -5.87 -23.37 13.07
N LEU A 60 -6.83 -24.30 12.97
CA LEU A 60 -6.68 -25.53 12.19
C LEU A 60 -6.79 -25.31 10.68
N PHE A 61 -7.34 -24.17 10.23
CA PHE A 61 -7.66 -23.93 8.82
C PHE A 61 -7.11 -22.60 8.27
N TYR A 62 -6.90 -21.63 9.15
CA TYR A 62 -6.46 -20.28 8.83
C TYR A 62 -5.15 -19.97 9.55
N GLU A 63 -4.48 -18.90 9.12
CA GLU A 63 -3.23 -18.40 9.70
C GLU A 63 -3.44 -17.22 10.64
N SER A 64 -4.55 -16.51 10.47
CA SER A 64 -4.91 -15.38 11.31
C SER A 64 -6.42 -15.15 11.37
N GLY A 65 -6.84 -14.44 12.41
CA GLY A 65 -8.21 -14.00 12.61
C GLY A 65 -8.27 -12.67 13.34
N ARG A 66 -9.35 -11.92 13.12
CA ARG A 66 -9.54 -10.61 13.76
C ARG A 66 -10.66 -10.61 14.80
N THR A 67 -10.47 -9.74 15.79
CA THR A 67 -11.48 -9.26 16.73
C THR A 67 -11.75 -7.77 16.51
N LEU A 68 -12.55 -7.15 17.39
CA LEU A 68 -12.78 -5.70 17.45
C LEU A 68 -12.14 -5.10 18.70
N GLU A 69 -11.17 -4.21 18.50
CA GLU A 69 -10.66 -3.38 19.59
C GLU A 69 -10.11 -2.07 19.02
N GLN A 70 -10.25 -0.99 19.78
CA GLN A 70 -9.78 0.35 19.38
C GLN A 70 -8.27 0.55 19.56
N ILE A 71 -7.54 -0.50 19.92
CA ILE A 71 -6.10 -0.47 20.20
C ILE A 71 -5.35 -1.06 19.00
N PRO A 72 -4.33 -0.39 18.46
CA PRO A 72 -3.54 -0.93 17.37
C PRO A 72 -2.70 -2.14 17.81
N ASN A 73 -2.34 -2.99 16.86
CA ASN A 73 -1.60 -4.22 17.08
C ASN A 73 -0.11 -3.96 17.26
N ASP A 74 0.55 -4.78 18.07
CA ASP A 74 2.00 -4.74 18.23
C ASP A 74 2.71 -5.29 16.99
N SER A 75 3.93 -4.78 16.73
CA SER A 75 4.76 -5.18 15.58
C SER A 75 5.40 -6.57 15.74
N SER A 76 5.39 -7.09 16.96
CA SER A 76 5.75 -8.46 17.32
C SER A 76 4.54 -9.11 17.96
N LEU A 77 4.13 -10.26 17.45
CA LEU A 77 2.96 -11.00 17.89
C LEU A 77 3.40 -12.37 18.41
N SER A 78 2.73 -12.86 19.45
CA SER A 78 2.83 -14.27 19.84
C SER A 78 1.88 -15.12 18.97
N ASP A 79 2.05 -16.44 19.01
CA ASP A 79 1.20 -17.38 18.27
C ASP A 79 -0.30 -17.23 18.62
N GLU A 80 -0.59 -16.93 19.88
CA GLU A 80 -1.96 -16.74 20.37
C GLU A 80 -2.59 -15.44 19.88
N ASP A 81 -1.79 -14.41 19.60
CA ASP A 81 -2.28 -13.10 19.15
C ASP A 81 -2.82 -13.13 17.72
N TRP A 82 -2.40 -14.10 16.91
CA TRP A 82 -2.77 -14.18 15.49
C TRP A 82 -4.27 -14.36 15.23
N PHE A 83 -5.02 -14.88 16.20
CA PHE A 83 -6.49 -15.00 16.13
C PHE A 83 -7.22 -13.91 16.93
N GLY A 84 -6.46 -13.03 17.59
CA GLY A 84 -6.95 -11.86 18.33
C GLY A 84 -6.56 -10.54 17.67
N LEU A 85 -6.32 -10.51 16.34
CA LEU A 85 -5.86 -9.29 15.66
C LEU A 85 -6.92 -8.19 15.79
N LYS A 86 -6.50 -7.04 16.31
CA LYS A 86 -7.39 -5.95 16.69
C LYS A 86 -7.68 -5.07 15.49
N ALA A 87 -8.96 -5.01 15.11
CA ALA A 87 -9.42 -4.13 14.07
C ALA A 87 -10.22 -2.96 14.66
N LYS A 88 -9.96 -1.77 14.12
CA LYS A 88 -10.73 -0.56 14.38
C LYS A 88 -11.92 -0.52 13.44
N VAL A 89 -13.11 -0.49 14.02
CA VAL A 89 -14.35 -0.19 13.31
C VAL A 89 -14.48 1.32 13.11
N VAL A 90 -14.96 1.73 11.93
CA VAL A 90 -15.38 3.10 11.67
C VAL A 90 -16.81 3.28 12.20
N LEU A 91 -16.98 4.22 13.12
CA LEU A 91 -18.26 4.58 13.71
C LEU A 91 -18.51 6.06 13.46
N PHE A 92 -19.78 6.44 13.29
CA PHE A 92 -20.19 7.82 13.11
C PHE A 92 -21.11 8.23 14.26
N ASP A 93 -20.63 9.13 15.11
CA ASP A 93 -21.37 9.58 16.31
C ASP A 93 -22.16 10.88 16.06
N THR A 94 -21.91 11.54 14.93
CA THR A 94 -22.55 12.79 14.51
C THR A 94 -23.44 12.63 13.27
N THR A 95 -24.37 13.58 13.10
CA THR A 95 -25.24 13.62 11.92
C THR A 95 -24.45 13.96 10.65
N ARG A 96 -24.67 13.18 9.60
CA ARG A 96 -23.95 13.25 8.31
C ARG A 96 -24.80 13.95 7.24
N ASN A 97 -25.18 15.21 7.46
CA ASN A 97 -26.10 15.94 6.56
C ASN A 97 -25.40 16.58 5.35
N SER A 98 -24.06 16.69 5.40
CA SER A 98 -23.22 17.19 4.31
C SER A 98 -21.95 16.35 4.20
N VAL A 99 -21.24 16.46 3.07
CA VAL A 99 -19.92 15.83 2.89
C VAL A 99 -18.92 16.32 3.94
N SER A 100 -19.04 17.58 4.39
CA SER A 100 -18.18 18.10 5.47
C SER A 100 -18.45 17.38 6.78
N ASP A 101 -19.73 17.27 7.15
CA ASP A 101 -20.16 16.62 8.40
C ASP A 101 -19.72 15.13 8.41
N ASP A 102 -19.76 14.48 7.25
CA ASP A 102 -19.32 13.10 7.06
C ASP A 102 -17.81 12.93 7.27
N ILE A 103 -17.01 13.86 6.72
CA ILE A 103 -15.56 13.83 6.82
C ILE A 103 -15.08 14.26 8.22
N ASP A 104 -15.85 15.04 8.99
CA ASP A 104 -15.44 15.49 10.32
C ASP A 104 -15.09 14.30 11.24
N GLU A 105 -15.79 13.17 11.13
CA GLU A 105 -15.52 11.95 11.90
C GLU A 105 -14.23 11.22 11.47
N LEU A 106 -13.71 11.50 10.26
CA LEU A 106 -12.43 10.95 9.79
C LEU A 106 -11.28 11.38 10.71
N ILE A 107 -11.34 12.59 11.28
CA ILE A 107 -10.27 13.15 12.11
C ILE A 107 -9.87 12.20 13.23
N THR A 108 -10.84 11.60 13.93
CA THR A 108 -10.58 10.66 15.02
C THR A 108 -9.84 9.39 14.55
N PHE A 109 -10.13 8.92 13.33
CA PHE A 109 -9.43 7.80 12.72
C PHE A 109 -8.01 8.17 12.29
N LEU A 110 -7.81 9.38 11.76
CA LEU A 110 -6.49 9.87 11.39
C LEU A 110 -5.59 10.06 12.62
N GLU A 111 -6.12 10.59 13.72
CA GLU A 111 -5.41 10.72 14.99
C GLU A 111 -5.00 9.35 15.54
N TRP A 112 -5.90 8.37 15.49
CA TRP A 112 -5.59 6.99 15.87
C TRP A 112 -4.49 6.38 14.98
N THR A 113 -4.54 6.63 13.67
CA THR A 113 -3.54 6.15 12.73
C THR A 113 -2.18 6.80 13.01
N GLN A 114 -2.15 8.12 13.23
CA GLN A 114 -0.92 8.84 13.58
C GLN A 114 -0.34 8.33 14.91
N ASN A 115 -1.18 8.12 15.91
CA ASN A 115 -0.73 7.53 17.17
C ASN A 115 -0.13 6.13 16.98
N SER A 116 -0.70 5.32 16.09
CA SER A 116 -0.15 4.00 15.76
C SER A 116 1.24 4.11 15.14
N ILE A 117 1.43 5.05 14.20
CA ILE A 117 2.72 5.35 13.56
C ILE A 117 3.75 5.77 14.62
N ASP A 118 3.41 6.76 15.46
CA ASP A 118 4.31 7.32 16.48
C ASP A 118 4.77 6.26 17.49
N ASN A 119 3.92 5.25 17.76
CA ASN A 119 4.19 4.15 18.68
C ASN A 119 4.71 2.88 17.98
N ARG A 120 4.99 2.92 16.67
CA ARG A 120 5.49 1.77 15.88
C ARG A 120 4.59 0.53 15.97
N LYS A 121 3.28 0.77 15.95
CA LYS A 121 2.22 -0.23 15.93
C LYS A 121 1.55 -0.23 14.56
N TRP A 122 0.77 -1.28 14.27
CA TRP A 122 0.05 -1.38 13.00
C TRP A 122 -1.46 -1.50 13.22
N GLY A 123 -2.21 -0.88 12.32
CA GLY A 123 -3.66 -0.80 12.39
C GLY A 123 -4.34 -1.71 11.37
N MET A 124 -5.56 -2.12 11.69
CA MET A 124 -6.46 -2.78 10.75
C MET A 124 -7.80 -2.06 10.77
N ILE A 125 -8.34 -1.74 9.60
CA ILE A 125 -9.64 -1.08 9.45
C ILE A 125 -10.70 -2.09 9.04
N ILE A 126 -11.91 -1.93 9.58
CA ILE A 126 -13.11 -2.60 9.08
C ILE A 126 -14.00 -1.58 8.42
N ILE A 127 -14.39 -1.90 7.19
CA ILE A 127 -15.33 -1.15 6.38
C ILE A 127 -16.44 -2.12 5.97
N HIS A 128 -17.70 -1.67 6.07
CA HIS A 128 -18.84 -2.41 5.55
C HIS A 128 -19.08 -2.03 4.08
N ASP A 129 -20.02 -1.13 3.84
CA ASP A 129 -20.34 -0.63 2.50
C ASP A 129 -19.60 0.67 2.21
N VAL A 130 -19.23 0.86 0.93
CA VAL A 130 -18.64 2.11 0.42
C VAL A 130 -19.57 2.66 -0.65
N VAL A 131 -20.11 3.86 -0.42
CA VAL A 131 -21.18 4.43 -1.25
C VAL A 131 -20.95 5.91 -1.57
N PRO A 132 -21.46 6.46 -2.67
CA PRO A 132 -21.44 7.91 -2.87
C PRO A 132 -22.20 8.62 -1.74
N PHE A 133 -21.71 9.77 -1.24
CA PHE A 133 -22.42 10.52 -0.19
C PHE A 133 -23.89 10.81 -0.55
N ALA A 134 -24.18 11.05 -1.85
CA ALA A 134 -25.54 11.27 -2.33
C ALA A 134 -26.54 10.11 -2.07
N GLN A 135 -26.05 8.88 -1.83
CA GLN A 135 -26.85 7.69 -1.52
C GLN A 135 -26.90 7.38 -0.02
N LEU A 136 -26.09 8.05 0.79
CA LEU A 136 -25.91 7.74 2.21
C LEU A 136 -27.23 7.76 2.99
N GLN A 137 -28.00 8.83 2.87
CA GLN A 137 -29.22 9.01 3.67
C GLN A 137 -30.28 7.95 3.36
N GLU A 138 -30.37 7.49 2.10
CA GLU A 138 -31.29 6.42 1.72
C GLU A 138 -30.92 5.11 2.41
N LEU A 139 -29.64 4.75 2.44
CA LEU A 139 -29.15 3.52 3.06
C LEU A 139 -29.26 3.54 4.58
N LEU A 140 -28.98 4.69 5.21
CA LEU A 140 -29.22 4.88 6.65
C LEU A 140 -30.70 4.68 6.99
N ASN A 141 -31.62 5.19 6.15
CA ASN A 141 -33.06 4.97 6.34
C ASN A 141 -33.48 3.50 6.12
N GLN A 142 -32.71 2.73 5.35
CA GLN A 142 -32.90 1.28 5.17
C GLN A 142 -32.28 0.45 6.31
N GLY A 143 -31.61 1.08 7.27
CA GLY A 143 -30.97 0.40 8.40
C GLY A 143 -29.66 -0.29 8.04
N ILE A 144 -29.01 0.12 6.96
CA ILE A 144 -27.66 -0.37 6.62
C ILE A 144 -26.69 0.07 7.72
N TYR A 145 -25.87 -0.87 8.18
CA TYR A 145 -24.97 -0.68 9.31
C TYR A 145 -23.68 0.01 8.86
N GLU A 146 -23.46 1.23 9.35
CA GLU A 146 -22.21 2.00 9.23
C GLU A 146 -21.60 2.05 7.79
N PRO A 147 -22.36 2.46 6.75
CA PRO A 147 -21.79 2.67 5.43
C PRO A 147 -20.81 3.86 5.47
N ILE A 148 -19.62 3.72 4.89
CA ILE A 148 -18.71 4.83 4.66
C ILE A 148 -18.96 5.42 3.28
N THR A 149 -18.58 6.69 3.08
CA THR A 149 -18.71 7.31 1.77
C THR A 149 -17.43 7.18 0.94
N ASN A 150 -17.57 7.32 -0.38
CA ASN A 150 -16.45 7.44 -1.30
C ASN A 150 -15.54 8.62 -0.90
N GLU A 151 -16.14 9.73 -0.49
CA GLU A 151 -15.45 10.96 -0.10
C GLU A 151 -14.61 10.75 1.17
N TRP A 152 -15.19 10.07 2.17
CA TRP A 152 -14.50 9.68 3.40
C TRP A 152 -13.33 8.73 3.11
N LEU A 153 -13.57 7.67 2.33
CA LEU A 153 -12.53 6.69 1.97
C LEU A 153 -11.41 7.33 1.14
N THR A 154 -11.75 8.20 0.19
CA THR A 154 -10.77 8.92 -0.62
C THR A 154 -9.86 9.77 0.26
N SER A 155 -10.45 10.46 1.25
CA SER A 155 -9.69 11.31 2.18
C SER A 155 -8.76 10.50 3.08
N LEU A 156 -9.20 9.32 3.54
CA LEU A 156 -8.33 8.37 4.25
C LEU A 156 -7.18 7.88 3.36
N CYS A 157 -7.47 7.49 2.12
CA CYS A 157 -6.46 7.05 1.17
C CYS A 157 -5.44 8.14 0.87
N ASP A 158 -5.86 9.40 0.70
CA ASP A 158 -4.97 10.54 0.51
C ASP A 158 -4.03 10.75 1.71
N PHE A 159 -4.55 10.61 2.93
CA PHE A 159 -3.74 10.66 4.16
C PHE A 159 -2.72 9.51 4.20
N LEU A 160 -3.16 8.26 4.02
CA LEU A 160 -2.29 7.09 4.06
C LEU A 160 -1.22 7.17 2.96
N TRP A 161 -1.59 7.63 1.77
CA TRP A 161 -0.67 7.85 0.67
C TRP A 161 0.42 8.86 1.03
N ALA A 162 0.06 9.99 1.64
CA ALA A 162 1.05 10.96 2.12
C ALA A 162 2.04 10.34 3.13
N ARG A 163 1.56 9.49 4.04
CA ARG A 163 2.39 8.77 5.01
C ARG A 163 3.28 7.70 4.36
N THR A 164 2.78 7.05 3.32
CA THR A 164 3.57 6.12 2.51
C THR A 164 4.70 6.83 1.78
N ILE A 165 4.47 8.03 1.22
CA ILE A 165 5.52 8.86 0.59
C ILE A 165 6.64 9.18 1.59
N GLU A 166 6.28 9.50 2.83
CA GLU A 166 7.20 9.76 3.95
C GLU A 166 7.87 8.47 4.48
N LYS A 167 7.54 7.29 3.92
CA LYS A 167 8.01 5.96 4.35
C LYS A 167 7.61 5.60 5.78
N GLU A 168 6.50 6.17 6.26
CA GLU A 168 5.97 5.93 7.61
C GLU A 168 4.97 4.77 7.65
N VAL A 169 4.26 4.53 6.54
CA VAL A 169 3.17 3.54 6.47
C VAL A 169 3.32 2.63 5.26
N TRP A 170 3.14 1.33 5.49
CA TRP A 170 2.88 0.33 4.46
C TRP A 170 1.44 -0.17 4.62
N VAL A 171 0.61 0.08 3.60
CA VAL A 171 -0.77 -0.43 3.54
C VAL A 171 -0.76 -1.76 2.81
N GLU A 172 -1.35 -2.80 3.42
CA GLU A 172 -1.59 -4.06 2.73
C GLU A 172 -2.83 -4.80 3.26
N THR A 173 -3.27 -5.84 2.55
CA THR A 173 -4.19 -6.86 3.02
C THR A 173 -3.66 -7.57 4.26
N VAL A 174 -4.59 -7.99 5.13
CA VAL A 174 -4.28 -8.79 6.32
C VAL A 174 -3.54 -10.08 5.95
N GLY A 175 -3.89 -10.71 4.82
CA GLY A 175 -3.22 -11.93 4.37
C GLY A 175 -1.72 -11.73 4.12
N ASN A 176 -1.31 -10.68 3.42
CA ASN A 176 0.12 -10.44 3.19
C ASN A 176 0.84 -9.90 4.43
N ILE A 177 0.16 -9.14 5.30
CA ILE A 177 0.73 -8.79 6.62
C ILE A 177 1.00 -10.06 7.43
N THR A 178 0.04 -11.00 7.46
CA THR A 178 0.22 -12.30 8.13
C THR A 178 1.38 -13.09 7.53
N ARG A 179 1.46 -13.20 6.19
CA ARG A 179 2.59 -13.85 5.52
C ARG A 179 3.91 -13.19 5.91
N TYR A 180 4.03 -11.88 5.69
CA TYR A 180 5.26 -11.13 5.91
C TYR A 180 5.75 -11.24 7.35
N ILE A 181 4.89 -11.05 8.35
CA ILE A 181 5.32 -11.06 9.76
C ILE A 181 5.72 -12.47 10.19
N LYS A 182 4.92 -13.50 9.89
CA LYS A 182 5.28 -14.89 10.24
C LYS A 182 6.55 -15.34 9.53
N GLU A 183 6.68 -15.05 8.25
CA GLU A 183 7.85 -15.37 7.43
C GLU A 183 9.08 -14.60 7.92
N ARG A 184 8.96 -13.32 8.30
CA ARG A 184 10.03 -12.54 8.94
C ARG A 184 10.49 -13.15 10.26
N ASP A 185 9.56 -13.58 11.10
CA ASP A 185 9.85 -14.04 12.45
C ASP A 185 10.49 -15.45 12.46
N GLU A 186 10.17 -16.29 11.46
CA GLU A 186 10.76 -17.62 11.26
C GLU A 186 12.01 -17.64 10.37
N ALA A 187 12.24 -16.60 9.56
CA ALA A 187 13.34 -16.58 8.61
C ALA A 187 14.73 -16.59 9.28
N GLU A 188 15.55 -17.53 8.84
CA GLU A 188 16.98 -17.58 9.13
C GLU A 188 17.79 -17.22 7.87
N TYR A 189 18.98 -16.67 8.07
CA TYR A 189 19.89 -16.35 6.97
C TYR A 189 21.31 -16.86 7.19
N GLN A 190 21.98 -17.16 6.08
CA GLN A 190 23.39 -17.52 6.05
C GLN A 190 24.09 -16.82 4.89
N ILE A 191 25.19 -16.13 5.17
CA ILE A 191 26.10 -15.64 4.13
C ILE A 191 26.87 -16.86 3.60
N VAL A 192 26.54 -17.28 2.38
CA VAL A 192 27.17 -18.42 1.70
C VAL A 192 28.56 -18.05 1.22
N SER A 193 28.70 -16.85 0.63
CA SER A 193 29.99 -16.30 0.20
C SER A 193 29.95 -14.78 0.19
N SER A 194 31.09 -14.14 0.39
CA SER A 194 31.23 -12.69 0.34
C SER A 194 32.61 -12.29 -0.19
N SER A 195 32.63 -11.46 -1.21
CA SER A 195 33.82 -10.95 -1.89
C SER A 195 33.55 -9.56 -2.48
N ASN A 196 34.58 -8.91 -3.03
CA ASN A 196 34.43 -7.61 -3.69
C ASN A 196 33.60 -7.66 -5.01
N GLN A 197 33.26 -8.85 -5.52
CA GLN A 197 32.53 -9.01 -6.79
C GLN A 197 31.19 -9.75 -6.64
N LEU A 198 30.98 -10.45 -5.54
CA LEU A 198 29.80 -11.28 -5.32
C LEU A 198 29.54 -11.46 -3.83
N ILE A 199 28.29 -11.28 -3.42
CA ILE A 199 27.76 -11.74 -2.14
C ILE A 199 26.63 -12.73 -2.43
N GLN A 200 26.61 -13.84 -1.71
CA GLN A 200 25.56 -14.84 -1.77
C GLN A 200 24.95 -15.03 -0.39
N VAL A 201 23.63 -14.88 -0.31
CA VAL A 201 22.87 -15.05 0.92
C VAL A 201 21.84 -16.15 0.69
N ASN A 202 21.84 -17.15 1.56
CA ASN A 202 20.73 -18.08 1.66
C ASN A 202 19.77 -17.58 2.74
N VAL A 203 18.47 -17.58 2.44
CA VAL A 203 17.41 -17.27 3.40
C VAL A 203 16.40 -18.41 3.35
N SER A 204 16.02 -18.92 4.50
CA SER A 204 15.16 -20.11 4.63
C SER A 204 14.29 -20.01 5.87
N ASP A 205 13.17 -20.72 5.87
CA ASP A 205 12.31 -20.92 7.03
C ASP A 205 11.75 -22.35 7.05
N ASN A 206 10.83 -22.65 7.97
CA ASN A 206 10.16 -23.94 8.07
C ASN A 206 8.66 -23.89 7.74
N LEU A 207 8.22 -22.84 7.04
CA LEU A 207 6.82 -22.58 6.74
C LEU A 207 6.38 -23.23 5.41
N ASP A 208 5.06 -23.37 5.25
CA ASP A 208 4.47 -23.87 4.01
C ASP A 208 4.63 -22.85 2.88
N ASN A 209 5.57 -23.13 1.98
CA ASN A 209 5.91 -22.35 0.80
C ASN A 209 4.74 -22.11 -0.19
N THR A 210 3.62 -22.82 -0.04
CA THR A 210 2.39 -22.57 -0.82
C THR A 210 1.55 -21.43 -0.25
N ILE A 211 1.78 -21.06 1.01
CA ILE A 211 1.13 -19.96 1.73
C ILE A 211 2.12 -18.81 1.93
N PHE A 212 3.31 -19.12 2.44
CA PHE A 212 4.38 -18.19 2.81
C PHE A 212 5.37 -18.12 1.65
N ASN A 213 5.27 -17.05 0.89
CA ASN A 213 6.08 -16.77 -0.28
C ASN A 213 6.21 -15.25 -0.50
N TYR A 214 5.97 -14.48 0.56
CA TYR A 214 5.87 -13.04 0.45
C TYR A 214 7.26 -12.42 0.65
N PRO A 215 7.72 -11.52 -0.24
CA PRO A 215 9.10 -11.04 -0.19
C PRO A 215 9.38 -10.25 1.10
N LEU A 216 10.39 -10.70 1.83
CA LEU A 216 10.97 -10.00 2.97
C LEU A 216 11.92 -8.90 2.51
N SER A 217 11.99 -7.82 3.29
CA SER A 217 12.93 -6.73 3.08
C SER A 217 14.09 -6.82 4.05
N ALA A 218 15.33 -6.84 3.55
CA ALA A 218 16.52 -6.97 4.39
C ALA A 218 17.63 -5.98 3.97
N TYR A 219 18.27 -5.35 4.95
CA TYR A 219 19.49 -4.58 4.69
C TYR A 219 20.69 -5.52 4.61
N VAL A 220 21.40 -5.49 3.49
CA VAL A 220 22.63 -6.25 3.29
C VAL A 220 23.80 -5.28 3.28
N LYS A 221 24.79 -5.51 4.14
CA LYS A 221 26.07 -4.78 4.10
C LYS A 221 26.86 -5.17 2.87
N ILE A 222 27.33 -4.18 2.13
CA ILE A 222 28.04 -4.37 0.86
C ILE A 222 29.40 -3.65 0.87
N PRO A 223 30.33 -3.99 -0.04
CA PRO A 223 31.55 -3.22 -0.22
C PRO A 223 31.25 -1.75 -0.52
N ASN A 224 32.02 -0.84 0.07
CA ASN A 224 31.78 0.61 -0.03
C ASN A 224 31.87 1.16 -1.47
N GLU A 225 32.55 0.43 -2.37
CA GLU A 225 32.71 0.77 -3.78
C GLU A 225 31.49 0.45 -4.65
N TRP A 226 30.54 -0.35 -4.13
CA TRP A 226 29.34 -0.72 -4.88
C TRP A 226 28.32 0.42 -4.82
N ASN A 227 28.28 1.27 -5.84
CA ASN A 227 27.29 2.36 -5.90
C ASN A 227 25.89 1.87 -6.27
N TYR A 228 25.82 0.80 -7.06
CA TYR A 228 24.61 0.10 -7.45
C TYR A 228 24.81 -1.40 -7.28
N VAL A 229 23.74 -2.13 -7.01
CA VAL A 229 23.78 -3.58 -6.81
C VAL A 229 22.78 -4.25 -7.71
N ARG A 230 23.24 -5.18 -8.55
CA ARG A 230 22.36 -6.12 -9.25
C ARG A 230 22.07 -7.29 -8.32
N THR A 231 20.80 -7.54 -8.04
CA THR A 231 20.32 -8.69 -7.29
C THR A 231 19.76 -9.75 -8.24
N GLU A 232 19.86 -11.02 -7.85
CA GLU A 232 19.22 -12.12 -8.57
C GLU A 232 18.80 -13.22 -7.59
N GLN A 233 17.52 -13.61 -7.62
CA GLN A 233 16.99 -14.76 -6.91
C GLN A 233 15.90 -15.42 -7.76
N ASN A 234 15.96 -16.73 -7.96
CA ASN A 234 14.95 -17.48 -8.72
C ASN A 234 14.60 -16.87 -10.11
N GLY A 235 15.59 -16.31 -10.81
CA GLY A 235 15.40 -15.65 -12.10
C GLY A 235 14.82 -14.23 -12.04
N ILE A 236 14.40 -13.75 -10.88
CA ILE A 236 14.03 -12.36 -10.64
C ILE A 236 15.32 -11.56 -10.47
N VAL A 237 15.45 -10.47 -11.23
CA VAL A 237 16.62 -9.61 -11.25
C VAL A 237 16.19 -8.17 -10.98
N ASP A 238 16.91 -7.48 -10.11
CA ASP A 238 16.71 -6.05 -9.84
C ASP A 238 18.04 -5.30 -9.82
N THR A 239 18.03 -4.00 -10.04
CA THR A 239 19.20 -3.11 -9.89
C THR A 239 18.87 -2.02 -8.89
N LEU A 240 19.50 -2.10 -7.71
CA LEU A 240 19.15 -1.31 -6.54
C LEU A 240 20.19 -0.21 -6.30
N THR A 241 19.70 0.95 -5.83
CA THR A 241 20.55 1.99 -5.27
C THR A 241 21.02 1.61 -3.87
N THR A 242 22.08 2.27 -3.42
CA THR A 242 22.74 1.92 -2.15
C THR A 242 22.66 3.09 -1.18
N ILE A 243 22.67 2.77 0.11
CA ILE A 243 22.54 3.73 1.20
C ILE A 243 23.87 3.79 1.92
N VAL A 244 24.42 5.00 2.03
CA VAL A 244 25.61 5.25 2.86
C VAL A 244 25.13 5.49 4.29
N THR A 245 25.70 4.74 5.22
CA THR A 245 25.45 4.88 6.67
C THR A 245 26.77 5.17 7.38
N ASP A 246 26.71 5.54 8.65
CA ASP A 246 27.90 5.76 9.48
C ASP A 246 28.80 4.51 9.61
N THR A 247 28.24 3.32 9.37
CA THR A 247 28.94 2.03 9.55
C THR A 247 29.38 1.36 8.24
N GLY A 248 29.19 2.06 7.12
CA GLY A 248 29.50 1.60 5.76
C GLY A 248 28.29 1.70 4.83
N ARG A 249 28.38 1.02 3.70
CA ARG A 249 27.32 1.01 2.69
C ARG A 249 26.43 -0.22 2.82
N VAL A 250 25.12 -0.02 2.65
CA VAL A 250 24.11 -1.08 2.64
C VAL A 250 23.22 -0.98 1.40
N VAL A 251 22.52 -2.05 1.10
CA VAL A 251 21.42 -2.08 0.11
C VAL A 251 20.22 -2.75 0.74
N LEU A 252 19.03 -2.22 0.50
CA LEU A 252 17.77 -2.85 0.92
C LEU A 252 17.32 -3.82 -0.18
N VAL A 253 17.43 -5.12 0.07
CA VAL A 253 17.05 -6.17 -0.88
C VAL A 253 15.68 -6.73 -0.55
N LYS A 254 15.00 -7.25 -1.58
CA LYS A 254 13.89 -8.19 -1.41
C LYS A 254 14.40 -9.61 -1.52
N VAL A 255 13.94 -10.48 -0.64
CA VAL A 255 14.29 -11.89 -0.62
C VAL A 255 13.07 -12.70 -0.24
N ILE A 256 12.83 -13.80 -0.95
CA ILE A 256 11.81 -14.78 -0.57
C ILE A 256 12.55 -15.99 0.01
N PRO A 257 12.34 -16.34 1.28
CA PRO A 257 12.84 -17.59 1.85
C PRO A 257 12.56 -18.80 0.95
N ASP A 258 13.48 -19.77 0.96
CA ASP A 258 13.40 -21.03 0.21
C ASP A 258 13.30 -20.94 -1.32
N LYS A 259 13.36 -19.73 -1.91
CA LYS A 259 13.45 -19.53 -3.36
C LYS A 259 14.88 -19.55 -3.91
N GLY A 260 15.79 -20.19 -3.18
CA GLY A 260 17.20 -20.33 -3.54
C GLY A 260 18.05 -19.12 -3.16
N ILE A 261 19.33 -19.18 -3.54
CA ILE A 261 20.35 -18.21 -3.11
C ILE A 261 20.11 -16.84 -3.76
N LEU A 262 20.00 -15.81 -2.93
CA LEU A 262 20.07 -14.42 -3.35
C LEU A 262 21.53 -14.06 -3.68
N LYS A 263 21.77 -13.64 -4.92
CA LYS A 263 23.08 -13.17 -5.40
C LYS A 263 23.07 -11.66 -5.52
N LEU A 264 24.11 -11.01 -5.02
CA LEU A 264 24.35 -9.57 -5.16
C LEU A 264 25.68 -9.37 -5.87
N THR A 265 25.69 -8.52 -6.89
CA THR A 265 26.90 -8.18 -7.67
C THR A 265 26.98 -6.67 -7.89
N PRO A 266 28.18 -6.07 -8.02
CA PRO A 266 28.29 -4.67 -8.33
C PRO A 266 27.71 -4.42 -9.72
N ALA A 267 26.83 -3.43 -9.83
CA ALA A 267 26.32 -2.98 -11.10
C ALA A 267 26.96 -1.65 -11.49
N THR A 268 27.24 -1.50 -12.78
CA THR A 268 27.32 -0.19 -13.41
C THR A 268 26.00 0.00 -14.16
N PRO A 269 25.37 1.20 -14.10
CA PRO A 269 24.24 1.47 -14.97
C PRO A 269 24.70 1.27 -16.41
N THR A 270 24.17 0.27 -17.11
CA THR A 270 24.58 -0.08 -18.47
C THR A 270 23.44 0.28 -19.42
N ALA A 271 23.68 1.36 -20.18
CA ALA A 271 22.86 1.90 -21.27
C ALA A 271 21.53 2.60 -20.91
N VAL A 272 21.26 3.64 -21.72
CA VAL A 272 20.05 4.48 -21.76
C VAL A 272 18.89 3.67 -22.32
N GLU A 273 18.33 2.77 -21.53
CA GLU A 273 16.90 2.48 -21.55
C GLU A 273 16.35 3.19 -20.33
N ASP A 274 15.54 4.23 -20.58
CA ASP A 274 14.97 5.19 -19.62
C ASP A 274 15.57 5.08 -18.22
N GLU A 275 16.51 5.98 -17.95
CA GLU A 275 17.02 6.25 -16.61
C GLU A 275 15.83 6.26 -15.64
N ILE A 276 15.57 5.12 -14.99
CA ILE A 276 14.91 5.12 -13.69
C ILE A 276 16.00 5.69 -12.79
N GLN A 277 16.27 7.00 -12.94
CA GLN A 277 16.70 7.79 -11.82
C GLN A 277 15.68 7.43 -10.76
N LEU A 278 16.13 6.76 -9.69
CA LEU A 278 15.34 6.67 -8.50
C LEU A 278 15.15 8.12 -8.08
N VAL A 279 14.03 8.69 -8.51
CA VAL A 279 13.66 10.02 -8.11
C VAL A 279 13.20 9.84 -6.69
N ASP A 280 13.93 10.40 -5.73
CA ASP A 280 13.63 10.17 -4.32
C ASP A 280 12.54 11.11 -3.78
N LYS A 281 12.02 12.02 -4.63
CA LYS A 281 11.01 13.02 -4.27
C LYS A 281 10.07 13.33 -5.43
N PHE A 282 8.90 13.85 -5.14
CA PHE A 282 8.12 14.55 -6.15
C PHE A 282 8.83 15.85 -6.53
N GLU A 283 8.93 16.13 -7.82
CA GLU A 283 9.51 17.37 -8.32
C GLU A 283 8.85 17.76 -9.63
N LEU A 284 8.36 19.00 -9.69
CA LEU A 284 8.00 19.67 -10.92
C LEU A 284 9.23 20.45 -11.42
N PHE A 285 9.55 20.36 -12.71
CA PHE A 285 10.67 21.08 -13.31
C PHE A 285 10.18 22.32 -14.05
N GLN A 286 11.09 23.28 -14.23
CA GLN A 286 10.80 24.43 -15.08
C GLN A 286 10.58 23.96 -16.53
N ASN A 287 9.44 24.34 -17.11
CA ASN A 287 9.12 24.04 -18.49
C ASN A 287 10.20 24.57 -19.45
N TYR A 288 10.47 23.83 -20.52
CA TYR A 288 11.44 24.23 -21.54
C TYR A 288 10.90 24.05 -22.96
N PRO A 289 11.02 25.06 -23.84
CA PRO A 289 11.55 26.41 -23.56
C PRO A 289 10.64 27.21 -22.61
N ASN A 290 11.20 28.17 -21.88
CA ASN A 290 10.47 29.22 -21.16
C ASN A 290 11.25 30.55 -21.29
N PRO A 291 10.71 31.60 -21.95
CA PRO A 291 9.37 31.65 -22.55
C PRO A 291 9.18 30.67 -23.72
N PHE A 292 7.92 30.30 -24.00
CA PHE A 292 7.57 29.32 -25.04
C PHE A 292 6.68 29.92 -26.13
N ASN A 293 6.70 29.35 -27.35
CA ASN A 293 5.82 29.71 -28.46
C ASN A 293 5.73 28.58 -29.51
N PRO A 294 4.54 28.01 -29.81
CA PRO A 294 3.38 27.90 -28.94
C PRO A 294 3.47 26.69 -28.00
N SER A 295 4.56 25.90 -28.08
CA SER A 295 4.71 24.65 -27.35
C SER A 295 5.89 24.66 -26.37
N THR A 296 5.74 23.93 -25.27
CA THR A 296 6.76 23.69 -24.25
C THR A 296 6.67 22.26 -23.73
N ILE A 297 7.72 21.77 -23.08
CA ILE A 297 7.72 20.50 -22.37
C ILE A 297 7.74 20.80 -20.88
N ILE A 298 6.78 20.21 -20.15
CA ILE A 298 6.73 20.23 -18.69
C ILE A 298 7.23 18.87 -18.22
N LYS A 299 8.35 18.88 -17.47
CA LYS A 299 8.93 17.69 -16.88
C LYS A 299 8.52 17.58 -15.40
N PHE A 300 8.21 16.38 -14.95
CA PHE A 300 8.01 16.09 -13.52
C PHE A 300 8.43 14.67 -13.18
N THR A 301 8.49 14.37 -11.89
CA THR A 301 8.92 13.08 -11.38
C THR A 301 8.00 12.55 -10.27
N ILE A 302 7.88 11.22 -10.23
CA ILE A 302 7.13 10.45 -9.24
C ILE A 302 8.11 9.50 -8.56
N PRO A 303 8.34 9.61 -7.24
CA PRO A 303 9.24 8.74 -6.53
C PRO A 303 8.71 7.32 -6.39
N ASN A 304 9.63 6.38 -6.20
CA ASN A 304 9.28 5.03 -5.74
C ASN A 304 9.08 5.09 -4.21
N VAL A 305 7.83 5.06 -3.78
CA VAL A 305 7.42 5.42 -2.41
C VAL A 305 7.12 4.23 -1.51
N THR A 306 7.18 2.99 -2.00
CA THR A 306 6.82 1.82 -1.21
C THR A 306 7.95 0.80 -1.09
N LEU A 307 8.03 0.17 0.08
CA LEU A 307 8.84 -1.03 0.33
C LEU A 307 8.35 -2.24 -0.49
N SER A 308 7.11 -2.20 -1.01
CA SER A 308 6.53 -3.20 -1.91
C SER A 308 7.00 -3.09 -3.36
N GLY A 309 7.77 -2.06 -3.75
CA GLY A 309 8.39 -1.90 -5.08
C GLY A 309 7.44 -1.75 -6.28
N VAL A 310 6.15 -1.55 -6.00
CA VAL A 310 5.11 -1.07 -6.92
C VAL A 310 4.25 -0.18 -5.99
N GLU A 311 4.00 1.10 -6.27
CA GLU A 311 3.06 1.56 -7.29
C GLU A 311 3.15 3.07 -7.55
N GLY A 312 2.45 3.48 -8.61
CA GLY A 312 2.28 4.86 -9.05
C GLY A 312 1.39 5.72 -8.15
N ALA A 313 1.27 6.99 -8.55
CA ALA A 313 0.42 7.96 -7.88
C ALA A 313 -0.65 8.48 -8.84
N ARG A 314 -1.83 8.86 -8.33
CA ARG A 314 -2.74 9.70 -9.13
C ARG A 314 -2.12 11.08 -9.28
N VAL A 315 -1.82 11.46 -10.52
CA VAL A 315 -1.17 12.71 -10.86
C VAL A 315 -2.17 13.65 -11.52
N GLN A 316 -2.23 14.89 -11.02
CA GLN A 316 -2.91 15.98 -11.69
C GLN A 316 -1.90 17.04 -12.11
N LEU A 317 -1.77 17.25 -13.43
CA LEU A 317 -0.98 18.36 -13.99
C LEU A 317 -1.92 19.29 -14.73
N LYS A 318 -2.09 20.50 -14.21
CA LYS A 318 -3.04 21.49 -14.74
C LYS A 318 -2.36 22.81 -15.02
N VAL A 319 -2.94 23.58 -15.95
CA VAL A 319 -2.49 24.93 -16.35
C VAL A 319 -3.55 25.94 -15.95
N TYR A 320 -3.13 27.07 -15.41
CA TYR A 320 -3.95 28.18 -14.94
C TYR A 320 -3.50 29.52 -15.51
N ASP A 321 -4.45 30.43 -15.68
CA ASP A 321 -4.17 31.83 -15.97
C ASP A 321 -3.79 32.61 -14.69
N VAL A 322 -3.48 33.91 -14.83
CA VAL A 322 -3.11 34.78 -13.70
C VAL A 322 -4.24 35.02 -12.70
N LEU A 323 -5.49 34.74 -13.07
CA LEU A 323 -6.66 34.87 -12.20
C LEU A 323 -6.97 33.54 -11.48
N GLY A 324 -6.24 32.46 -11.79
CA GLY A 324 -6.46 31.14 -11.23
C GLY A 324 -7.51 30.31 -11.97
N ASN A 325 -7.98 30.75 -13.14
CA ASN A 325 -8.89 29.94 -13.94
C ASN A 325 -8.12 28.79 -14.59
N GLU A 326 -8.68 27.57 -14.55
CA GLU A 326 -8.11 26.41 -15.24
C GLU A 326 -8.19 26.63 -16.76
N VAL A 327 -7.04 26.58 -17.42
CA VAL A 327 -6.89 26.73 -18.89
C VAL A 327 -6.81 25.36 -19.56
N ALA A 328 -6.17 24.38 -18.91
CA ALA A 328 -6.06 23.01 -19.41
C ALA A 328 -5.75 22.02 -18.30
N THR A 329 -6.29 20.80 -18.40
CA THR A 329 -5.81 19.62 -17.68
C THR A 329 -4.93 18.80 -18.63
N LEU A 330 -3.66 18.62 -18.27
CA LEU A 330 -2.67 17.90 -19.09
C LEU A 330 -2.53 16.43 -18.67
N VAL A 331 -2.72 16.15 -17.38
CA VAL A 331 -2.70 14.81 -16.78
C VAL A 331 -3.72 14.78 -15.65
N ASP A 332 -4.55 13.74 -15.58
CA ASP A 332 -5.41 13.39 -14.42
C ASP A 332 -5.61 11.86 -14.41
N GLU A 333 -4.56 11.13 -14.09
CA GLU A 333 -4.53 9.66 -14.12
C GLU A 333 -3.51 9.09 -13.16
N TYR A 334 -3.58 7.77 -12.90
CA TYR A 334 -2.55 7.05 -12.18
C TYR A 334 -1.31 6.85 -13.06
N LYS A 335 -0.13 7.20 -12.54
CA LYS A 335 1.15 7.02 -13.22
C LYS A 335 2.17 6.33 -12.31
N PRO A 336 2.89 5.28 -12.78
CA PRO A 336 3.92 4.58 -12.00
C PRO A 336 5.06 5.51 -11.54
N ALA A 337 5.90 5.06 -10.61
CA ALA A 337 7.13 5.79 -10.30
C ALA A 337 7.98 6.00 -11.57
N GLY A 338 8.55 7.20 -11.73
CA GLY A 338 9.31 7.54 -12.92
C GLY A 338 9.38 9.03 -13.24
N THR A 339 10.04 9.32 -14.35
CA THR A 339 10.19 10.68 -14.89
C THR A 339 9.29 10.85 -16.10
N TYR A 340 8.52 11.93 -16.15
CA TYR A 340 7.54 12.20 -17.20
C TYR A 340 7.81 13.52 -17.90
N ASN A 341 7.65 13.53 -19.22
CA ASN A 341 7.67 14.73 -20.05
C ASN A 341 6.30 14.88 -20.70
N VAL A 342 5.62 16.00 -20.43
CA VAL A 342 4.32 16.32 -20.99
C VAL A 342 4.45 17.53 -21.91
N GLN A 343 4.14 17.34 -23.18
CA GLN A 343 4.10 18.44 -24.14
C GLN A 343 2.82 19.25 -23.93
N PHE A 344 2.97 20.56 -23.72
CA PHE A 344 1.88 21.51 -23.70
C PHE A 344 1.97 22.44 -24.91
N THR A 345 0.86 22.61 -25.62
CA THR A 345 0.76 23.52 -26.76
C THR A 345 -0.43 24.44 -26.58
N MET A 346 -0.20 25.76 -26.63
CA MET A 346 -1.27 26.74 -26.57
C MET A 346 -1.97 26.86 -27.93
N HIS A 347 -3.30 26.70 -27.96
CA HIS A 347 -4.08 26.84 -29.18
C HIS A 347 -4.33 28.31 -29.51
N ASN A 348 -4.05 28.69 -30.75
CA ASN A 348 -4.00 30.08 -31.26
C ASN A 348 -5.29 30.92 -31.09
N GLY A 349 -6.42 30.32 -30.71
CA GLY A 349 -7.73 30.97 -30.62
C GLY A 349 -8.16 31.43 -29.22
N GLN A 350 -7.44 31.09 -28.14
CA GLN A 350 -7.89 31.31 -26.76
C GLN A 350 -6.83 31.93 -25.83
N SER A 351 -5.72 32.44 -26.35
CA SER A 351 -4.57 32.79 -25.50
C SER A 351 -3.92 34.13 -25.86
N SER A 352 -3.85 35.02 -24.87
CA SER A 352 -3.03 36.23 -24.90
C SER A 352 -1.59 35.90 -24.50
N SER A 353 -0.59 36.53 -25.13
CA SER A 353 0.78 36.53 -24.59
C SER A 353 0.74 36.95 -23.13
N GLY A 354 1.49 36.26 -22.27
CA GLY A 354 1.36 36.52 -20.84
C GLY A 354 1.93 35.43 -19.97
N ILE A 355 1.69 35.62 -18.67
CA ILE A 355 2.11 34.69 -17.63
C ILE A 355 1.01 33.66 -17.44
N TYR A 356 1.41 32.40 -17.34
CA TYR A 356 0.58 31.28 -16.96
C TYR A 356 1.27 30.51 -15.83
N PHE A 357 0.50 29.74 -15.10
CA PHE A 357 0.99 28.84 -14.07
C PHE A 357 0.65 27.41 -14.44
N TYR A 358 1.51 26.47 -14.13
CA TYR A 358 1.18 25.05 -14.16
C TYR A 358 1.46 24.47 -12.79
N GLN A 359 0.60 23.56 -12.37
CA GLN A 359 0.60 22.97 -11.05
C GLN A 359 0.59 21.46 -11.18
N LEU A 360 1.53 20.82 -10.49
CA LEU A 360 1.54 19.39 -10.23
C LEU A 360 0.95 19.15 -8.86
N ARG A 361 -0.09 18.32 -8.80
CA ARG A 361 -0.69 17.83 -7.57
C ARG A 361 -0.63 16.32 -7.52
N VAL A 362 -0.10 15.79 -6.42
CA VAL A 362 -0.06 14.36 -6.11
C VAL A 362 -0.32 14.16 -4.62
N GLY A 363 -1.53 13.70 -4.27
CA GLY A 363 -1.98 13.69 -2.87
C GLY A 363 -1.87 15.09 -2.25
N ASN A 364 -1.07 15.20 -1.18
CA ASN A 364 -0.77 16.46 -0.47
C ASN A 364 0.38 17.28 -1.09
N PHE A 365 1.17 16.68 -2.00
CA PHE A 365 2.21 17.42 -2.70
C PHE A 365 1.58 18.35 -3.73
N ILE A 366 1.84 19.65 -3.61
CA ILE A 366 1.44 20.66 -4.58
C ILE A 366 2.65 21.53 -4.90
N GLU A 367 3.08 21.50 -6.16
CA GLU A 367 4.11 22.41 -6.66
C GLU A 367 3.58 23.18 -7.87
N SER A 368 3.76 24.49 -7.87
CA SER A 368 3.36 25.36 -8.98
C SER A 368 4.58 26.07 -9.54
N LYS A 369 4.66 26.17 -10.86
CA LYS A 369 5.68 26.96 -11.54
C LYS A 369 5.08 27.89 -12.58
N LYS A 370 5.80 28.96 -12.85
CA LYS A 370 5.44 30.01 -13.79
C LYS A 370 5.98 29.68 -15.18
N MET A 371 5.18 29.89 -16.22
CA MET A 371 5.61 29.90 -17.62
C MET A 371 5.16 31.17 -18.32
N ILE A 372 5.87 31.55 -19.38
CA ILE A 372 5.61 32.77 -20.15
C ILE A 372 5.34 32.37 -21.59
N LEU A 373 4.15 32.66 -22.09
CA LEU A 373 3.79 32.49 -23.50
C LEU A 373 4.24 33.75 -24.27
N LEU A 374 5.15 33.58 -25.22
CA LEU A 374 5.45 34.58 -26.25
C LEU A 374 4.60 34.28 -27.48
N LYS A 375 4.17 35.34 -28.17
CA LYS A 375 3.50 35.22 -29.46
C LYS A 375 4.36 35.88 -30.52
#